data_AF-A0A6M0BES4-F1
#
_entry.id   AF-A0A6M0BES4-F1
#
_cell.length_a   1.000
_cell.length_b   1.000
_cell.length_c   1.000
_cell.angle_alpha   90.00
_cell.angle_beta   90.00
_cell.angle_gamma   90.00
#
_symmetry.space_group_name_H-M   'P 1'
#
loop_
_entity.id
_entity.type
_entity.pdbx_description
1 polymer ?
#
loop_
_entity_poly.entity_id
_entity_poly.type
_entity_poly.pdbx_seq_one_letter_code
_entity_poly.pdbx_strand_id
1 'polypeptide(L)'
;MTGIYTADELQQLMTQESERWRPLVFTNGCFDILHIGHVRYLKIAKSLGSALVVGLNSDQSVNRIKPSQPGYPPRPLVPEIQRAEILATL
;
A
#
# COMPACT_ATOMS: atom_id res chain seq x y z
N MET A 1 -12.33 8.45 -5.34
CA MET A 1 -12.07 7.14 -4.68
C MET A 1 -11.64 7.43 -3.25
N THR A 2 -12.32 6.86 -2.26
CA THR A 2 -11.94 7.03 -0.84
C THR A 2 -10.76 6.12 -0.51
N GLY A 3 -9.78 6.58 0.26
CA GLY A 3 -8.71 5.73 0.81
C GLY A 3 -7.41 5.64 0.00
N ILE A 4 -7.24 6.43 -1.07
CA ILE A 4 -5.97 6.59 -1.80
C ILE A 4 -5.56 8.04 -1.68
N TYR A 5 -4.32 8.28 -1.25
CA TYR A 5 -3.78 9.61 -0.98
C TYR A 5 -2.36 9.70 -1.52
N THR A 6 -2.00 10.88 -2.01
CA THR A 6 -0.59 11.29 -2.07
C THR A 6 -0.04 11.49 -0.66
N ALA A 7 1.29 11.50 -0.52
CA ALA A 7 1.93 11.74 0.78
C ALA A 7 1.55 13.11 1.36
N ASP A 8 1.49 14.15 0.51
CA ASP A 8 1.15 15.51 0.93
C ASP A 8 -0.31 15.62 1.39
N GLU A 9 -1.25 15.02 0.67
CA GLU A 9 -2.66 14.98 1.07
C GLU A 9 -2.84 14.25 2.41
N LEU A 10 -2.19 13.09 2.58
CA LEU A 10 -2.25 12.33 3.82
C LEU A 10 -1.65 13.12 4.99
N GLN A 11 -0.51 13.78 4.78
CA GLN A 11 0.12 14.61 5.80
C GLN A 11 -0.78 15.77 6.24
N GLN A 12 -1.45 16.44 5.30
CA GLN A 12 -2.41 17.50 5.61
C GLN A 12 -3.57 16.98 6.45
N LEU A 13 -4.18 15.85 6.06
CA LEU A 13 -5.28 15.22 6.81
C LEU A 13 -4.86 14.79 8.21
N MET A 14 -3.67 14.22 8.35
CA MET A 14 -3.13 13.80 9.66
C MET A 14 -2.81 14.99 10.57
N THR A 15 -2.43 16.13 9.99
CA THR A 15 -2.16 17.36 10.76
C THR A 15 -3.46 17.99 11.26
N GLN A 16 -4.53 17.91 10.47
CA GLN A 16 -5.84 18.48 10.84
C GLN A 16 -6.58 17.64 11.89
N GLU A 17 -6.44 16.31 11.87
CA GLU A 17 -7.19 15.39 12.74
C GLU A 17 -6.27 14.40 13.50
N SER A 18 -5.19 14.87 14.12
CA SER A 18 -4.13 14.00 14.67
C SER A 18 -4.60 12.86 15.58
N GLU A 19 -5.61 13.10 16.41
CA GLU A 19 -6.16 12.11 17.35
C GLU A 19 -6.86 10.94 16.64
N ARG A 20 -7.49 11.19 15.49
CA ARG A 20 -8.18 10.17 14.70
C ARG A 20 -7.21 9.12 14.16
N TRP A 21 -5.98 9.51 13.87
CA TRP A 21 -4.99 8.66 13.23
C TRP A 21 -4.14 7.86 14.23
N ARG A 22 -4.27 8.10 15.54
CA ARG A 22 -3.39 7.53 16.56
C ARG A 22 -4.11 6.49 17.45
N PRO A 23 -3.44 5.39 17.84
CA PRO A 23 -2.13 4.92 17.37
C PRO A 23 -2.17 4.51 15.89
N LEU A 24 -1.19 5.01 15.13
CA LEU A 24 -1.04 4.75 13.71
C LEU A 24 -0.18 3.51 13.50
N VAL A 25 -0.66 2.57 12.71
CA VAL A 25 0.14 1.48 12.16
C VAL A 25 0.55 1.84 10.75
N PHE A 26 1.83 1.66 10.44
CA PHE A 26 2.37 1.87 9.11
C PHE A 26 3.02 0.59 8.59
N THR A 27 2.80 0.30 7.32
CA THR A 27 3.57 -0.68 6.57
C THR A 27 3.73 -0.25 5.12
N ASN A 28 4.63 -0.88 4.39
CA ASN A 28 4.76 -0.73 2.95
C ASN A 28 4.88 -2.07 2.22
N GLY A 29 4.67 -2.04 0.91
CA GLY A 29 4.85 -3.21 0.08
C GLY A 29 4.43 -3.01 -1.36
N CYS A 30 4.82 -3.97 -2.19
CA CYS A 30 4.42 -4.02 -3.60
C CYS A 30 2.98 -4.50 -3.75
N PHE A 31 2.56 -5.53 -3.00
CA PHE A 31 1.22 -6.13 -3.08
C PHE A 31 0.79 -6.56 -4.50
N ASP A 32 1.76 -6.86 -5.38
CA ASP A 32 1.52 -7.48 -6.68
C ASP A 32 1.00 -8.92 -6.49
N ILE A 33 0.08 -9.34 -7.37
CA ILE A 33 -0.74 -10.55 -7.22
C ILE A 33 -1.20 -10.75 -5.77
N LEU A 34 -2.21 -9.97 -5.36
CA LEU A 34 -2.71 -10.03 -4.00
C LEU A 34 -3.25 -11.42 -3.68
N HIS A 35 -2.74 -12.02 -2.61
CA HIS A 35 -3.13 -13.34 -2.14
C HIS A 35 -3.48 -13.32 -0.65
N ILE A 36 -4.04 -14.42 -0.15
CA ILE A 36 -4.54 -14.53 1.24
C ILE A 36 -3.49 -14.15 2.31
N GLY A 37 -2.21 -14.42 2.07
CA GLY A 37 -1.11 -13.96 2.92
C GLY A 37 -1.10 -12.44 3.15
N HIS A 38 -1.22 -11.62 2.10
CA HIS A 38 -1.30 -10.17 2.21
C HIS A 38 -2.57 -9.73 2.97
N VAL A 39 -3.71 -10.36 2.72
CA VAL A 39 -4.96 -10.04 3.42
C VAL A 39 -4.83 -10.30 4.92
N ARG A 40 -4.34 -11.48 5.31
CA ARG A 40 -4.12 -11.84 6.72
C ARG A 40 -3.14 -10.88 7.37
N TYR A 41 -2.04 -10.59 6.68
CA TYR A 41 -1.04 -9.65 7.11
C TYR A 41 -1.62 -8.25 7.39
N LEU A 42 -2.35 -7.67 6.44
CA LEU A 42 -2.95 -6.34 6.57
C LEU A 42 -4.06 -6.30 7.63
N LYS A 43 -4.84 -7.38 7.77
CA LYS A 43 -5.84 -7.48 8.86
C LYS A 43 -5.20 -7.47 10.23
N ILE A 44 -4.10 -8.22 10.41
CA ILE A 44 -3.35 -8.21 11.66
C ILE A 44 -2.76 -6.82 11.89
N ALA A 45 -2.11 -6.22 10.89
CA ALA A 45 -1.56 -4.87 11.01
C ALA A 45 -2.64 -3.85 11.43
N LYS A 46 -3.81 -3.88 10.80
CA LYS A 46 -4.95 -2.99 11.14
C LYS A 46 -5.43 -3.17 12.58
N SER A 47 -5.37 -4.38 13.13
CA SER A 47 -5.78 -4.65 14.52
C SER A 47 -4.82 -4.09 15.58
N LEU A 48 -3.59 -3.68 15.20
CA LEU A 48 -2.58 -3.17 16.13
C LEU A 48 -2.73 -1.68 16.46
N GLY A 49 -3.69 -0.98 15.85
CA GLY A 49 -3.93 0.43 16.14
C GLY A 49 -5.28 0.94 15.65
N SER A 50 -5.49 2.24 15.75
CA SER A 50 -6.74 2.90 15.33
C SER A 50 -6.79 3.16 13.82
N ALA A 51 -5.62 3.28 13.18
CA ALA A 51 -5.50 3.53 11.75
C ALA A 51 -4.36 2.70 11.15
N LEU A 52 -4.52 2.30 9.89
CA LEU A 52 -3.48 1.63 9.09
C LEU A 52 -3.21 2.46 7.84
N VAL A 53 -1.96 2.85 7.64
CA VAL A 53 -1.46 3.44 6.39
C VAL A 53 -0.56 2.43 5.70
N VAL A 54 -0.82 2.19 4.42
CA VAL A 54 -0.03 1.28 3.57
C VAL A 54 0.69 2.10 2.50
N GLY A 55 2.01 2.19 2.61
CA GLY A 55 2.85 2.74 1.55
C GLY A 55 2.96 1.77 0.38
N LEU A 56 2.34 2.08 -0.75
CA LEU A 56 2.41 1.25 -1.95
C LEU A 56 3.67 1.57 -2.75
N ASN A 57 4.49 0.56 -3.08
CA ASN A 57 5.62 0.76 -3.97
C ASN A 57 5.15 1.06 -5.40
N SER A 58 5.78 2.06 -6.02
CA SER A 58 5.55 2.40 -7.43
C SER A 58 6.07 1.33 -8.38
N ASP A 59 5.53 1.30 -9.60
CA ASP A 59 5.94 0.35 -10.64
C ASP A 59 7.43 0.50 -10.94
N GLN A 60 7.92 1.74 -11.03
CA GLN A 60 9.33 2.05 -11.23
C GLN A 60 10.21 1.52 -10.09
N SER A 61 9.78 1.69 -8.84
CA SER A 61 10.54 1.25 -7.66
C SER A 61 10.66 -0.27 -7.61
N VAL A 62 9.55 -0.99 -7.88
CA VAL A 62 9.53 -2.44 -7.92
C VAL A 62 10.39 -2.97 -9.06
N ASN A 63 10.28 -2.38 -10.26
CA ASN A 63 11.08 -2.78 -11.42
C ASN A 63 12.59 -2.58 -11.17
N ARG A 64 12.99 -1.50 -10.50
CA ARG A 64 14.40 -1.26 -10.15
C ARG A 64 14.97 -2.33 -9.22
N ILE A 65 14.17 -2.84 -8.28
CA ILE A 65 14.58 -3.89 -7.34
C ILE A 65 14.52 -5.28 -8.01
N LYS A 66 13.55 -5.49 -8.90
CA LYS A 66 13.31 -6.74 -9.63
C LYS A 66 13.30 -6.45 -11.13
N PRO A 67 14.48 -6.23 -11.73
CA PRO A 67 14.58 -5.87 -13.13
C PRO A 67 14.05 -6.98 -14.03
N SER A 68 13.53 -6.59 -15.19
CA SER A 68 13.04 -7.52 -16.19
C SER A 68 14.14 -8.49 -16.62
N GLN A 69 13.81 -9.78 -16.68
CA GLN A 69 14.72 -10.83 -17.09
C GLN A 69 14.19 -11.51 -18.36
N PRO A 70 15.07 -11.87 -19.33
CA PRO A 70 14.65 -12.64 -20.50
C PRO A 70 13.93 -13.93 -20.09
N GLY A 71 12.78 -14.20 -20.73
CA GLY A 71 11.96 -15.38 -20.42
C GLY A 71 11.03 -15.24 -19.21
N TYR A 72 11.02 -14.09 -18.52
CA TYR A 72 10.12 -13.80 -17.40
C TYR A 72 9.29 -12.54 -17.67
N PRO A 73 8.04 -12.46 -17.16
CA PRO A 73 7.26 -11.24 -17.27
C PRO A 73 7.85 -10.12 -16.38
N PRO A 74 7.58 -8.85 -16.70
CA PRO A 74 8.03 -7.73 -15.89
C PRO A 74 7.41 -7.79 -14.49
N ARG A 75 8.11 -7.18 -13.53
CA ARG A 75 7.58 -6.92 -12.18
C ARG A 75 7.44 -5.41 -11.96
N PRO A 76 6.31 -4.94 -11.41
CA PRO A 76 5.12 -5.71 -11.02
C PRO A 76 4.30 -6.13 -12.25
N LEU A 77 3.44 -7.14 -12.10
CA LEU A 77 2.48 -7.54 -13.13
C LEU A 77 1.26 -6.62 -13.16
N VAL A 78 0.78 -6.23 -11.98
CA VAL A 78 -0.37 -5.33 -11.83
C VAL A 78 0.13 -3.89 -11.63
N PRO A 79 -0.32 -2.91 -12.44
CA PRO A 79 0.07 -1.51 -12.29
C PRO A 79 -0.27 -0.91 -10.93
N GLU A 80 0.49 0.10 -10.50
CA GLU A 80 0.38 0.69 -9.16
C GLU A 80 -1.01 1.21 -8.82
N ILE A 81 -1.71 1.83 -9.77
CA ILE A 81 -3.06 2.36 -9.55
C ILE A 81 -4.04 1.23 -9.25
N GLN A 82 -3.98 0.13 -10.00
CA GLN A 82 -4.87 -1.02 -9.78
C GLN A 82 -4.57 -1.71 -8.44
N ARG A 83 -3.29 -1.83 -8.06
CA ARG A 83 -2.91 -2.34 -6.73
C ARG A 83 -3.42 -1.45 -5.61
N ALA A 84 -3.35 -0.12 -5.77
CA ALA A 84 -3.88 0.83 -4.81
C ALA A 84 -5.40 0.70 -4.65
N GLU A 85 -6.14 0.59 -5.76
CA GLU A 85 -7.58 0.41 -5.77
C GLU A 85 -7.99 -0.87 -5.04
N ILE A 86 -7.32 -2.00 -5.31
CA ILE A 86 -7.61 -3.26 -4.62
C ILE A 86 -7.34 -3.12 -3.12
N LEU A 87 -6.20 -2.53 -2.72
CA LEU A 87 -5.87 -2.32 -1.31
C LEU A 87 -6.87 -1.43 -0.59
N ALA A 88 -7.42 -0.41 -1.27
CA ALA A 88 -8.42 0.48 -0.71
C ALA A 88 -9.77 -0.21 -0.41
N THR A 89 -9.98 -1.44 -0.89
CA THR A 89 -11.18 -2.24 -0.60
C THR A 89 -11.07 -3.15 0.65
N LEU A 90 -9.89 -3.19 1.31
CA LEU A 90 -9.59 -4.16 2.39
C LEU A 90 -9.82 -3.68 3.84
#